data_AF-A0A8S3VEB8-F1
#
_entry.id   AF-A0A8S3VEB8-F1
#
_cell.length_a   1.000
_cell.length_b   1.000
_cell.length_c   1.000
_cell.angle_alpha   90.00
_cell.angle_beta   90.00
_cell.angle_gamma   90.00
#
_symmetry.space_group_name_H-M   'P 1'
#
loop_
_entity.id
_entity.type
_entity.pdbx_description
1 polymer ?
#
loop_
_entity_poly.entity_id
_entity_poly.type
_entity_poly.pdbx_seq_one_letter_code
_entity_poly.pdbx_strand_id
1 'polypeptide(L)'
;MYTLRVEHGEEKVKKTQATKTARVILLTGVGKTTLIKEICKVLKTKSVNVQGFYTQEVRERGQRTGFSVVTLDGEQGPLATVQTSSDIPSGRQYTVGKYNVCLQSFENTALPTLQVKDKQNRVIIIDEIGKMELFSQSFIRHVKHILDTKGLTVIATIPVPKGRPLQLVEEVRARPDAQVFTITKENRDNILADISTSVMLSLKDNT
;
A
#
# COMPACT_ATOMS: atom_id res chain seq x y z
N MET A 1 1.09 65.31 23.88
CA MET A 1 -0.34 64.94 23.91
C MET A 1 -0.73 64.66 22.47
N TYR A 2 -1.11 63.47 21.98
CA TYR A 2 -1.57 62.21 22.57
C TYR A 2 -0.90 61.03 21.85
N THR A 3 -0.84 59.89 22.54
CA THR A 3 -0.38 58.59 22.06
C THR A 3 -1.46 57.90 21.22
N LEU A 4 -1.12 57.30 20.07
CA LEU A 4 -1.82 56.13 19.54
C LEU A 4 -0.82 55.10 19.02
N ARG A 5 -0.91 53.91 19.63
CA ARG A 5 -0.23 52.67 19.26
C ARG A 5 -0.65 52.26 17.85
N VAL A 6 0.32 51.82 17.03
CA VAL A 6 0.04 50.97 15.88
C VAL A 6 0.81 49.67 16.12
N GLU A 7 0.06 48.62 16.43
CA GLU A 7 0.62 47.28 16.62
C GLU A 7 1.05 46.70 15.27
N HIS A 8 2.17 45.98 15.33
CA HIS A 8 2.72 45.15 14.28
C HIS A 8 1.71 44.13 13.75
N GLY A 9 1.73 43.93 12.43
CA GLY A 9 1.09 42.79 11.81
C GLY A 9 1.32 42.79 10.31
N GLU A 10 2.57 42.54 9.91
CA GLU A 10 2.92 42.27 8.52
C GLU A 10 1.95 41.26 7.90
N GLU A 11 1.36 41.69 6.80
CA GLU A 11 0.63 40.89 5.84
C GLU A 11 1.53 39.77 5.28
N LYS A 12 1.61 38.64 5.99
CA LYS A 12 2.17 37.42 5.42
C LYS A 12 1.11 36.76 4.55
N VAL A 13 1.04 37.23 3.30
CA VAL A 13 0.56 36.46 2.16
C VAL A 13 1.19 35.07 2.26
N LYS A 14 0.40 34.07 2.66
CA LYS A 14 0.80 32.67 2.56
C LYS A 14 1.03 32.41 1.09
N LYS A 15 2.29 32.34 0.67
CA LYS A 15 2.69 31.78 -0.62
C LYS A 15 2.07 30.38 -0.68
N THR A 16 1.04 30.23 -1.51
CA THR A 16 0.50 28.94 -1.92
C THR A 16 1.62 28.20 -2.63
N GLN A 17 2.39 27.39 -1.89
CA GLN A 17 3.18 26.34 -2.52
C GLN A 17 2.18 25.45 -3.23
N ALA A 18 2.32 25.27 -4.54
CA ALA A 18 1.59 24.25 -5.27
C ALA A 18 1.82 22.93 -4.52
N THR A 19 0.78 22.39 -3.88
CA THR A 19 0.86 21.09 -3.22
C THR A 19 1.13 20.08 -4.31
N LYS A 20 2.38 19.61 -4.40
CA LYS A 20 2.77 18.53 -5.31
C LYS A 20 1.87 17.35 -5.03
N THR A 21 1.12 16.90 -6.02
CA THR A 21 0.19 15.79 -5.87
C THR A 21 0.94 14.53 -5.49
N ALA A 22 0.42 13.81 -4.49
CA ALA A 22 1.00 12.55 -4.05
C ALA A 22 0.85 11.49 -5.13
N ARG A 23 1.93 10.77 -5.42
CA ARG A 23 1.95 9.62 -6.33
C ARG A 23 1.82 8.30 -5.58
N VAL A 24 2.29 8.28 -4.34
CA VAL A 24 2.33 7.09 -3.50
C VAL A 24 1.32 7.29 -2.38
N ILE A 25 0.22 6.56 -2.44
CA ILE A 25 -0.88 6.63 -1.50
C ILE A 25 -0.77 5.44 -0.57
N LEU A 26 -0.48 5.70 0.71
CA LEU A 26 -0.18 4.70 1.70
C LEU A 26 -1.34 4.58 2.68
N LEU A 27 -1.85 3.36 2.86
CA LEU A 27 -2.88 3.06 3.84
C LEU A 27 -2.26 2.38 5.05
N THR A 28 -2.58 2.84 6.25
CA THR A 28 -2.19 2.19 7.51
C THR A 28 -3.37 2.13 8.48
N GLY A 29 -3.25 1.36 9.56
CA GLY A 29 -4.34 1.16 10.52
C GLY A 29 -5.17 -0.10 10.26
N VAL A 30 -6.49 -0.01 10.46
CA VAL A 30 -7.41 -1.16 10.42
C VAL A 30 -8.18 -1.24 9.10
N GLY A 31 -8.63 -2.44 8.71
CA GLY A 31 -9.51 -2.61 7.54
C GLY A 31 -8.90 -2.28 6.17
N LYS A 32 -7.57 -2.18 6.07
CA LYS A 32 -6.83 -1.74 4.87
C LYS A 32 -7.21 -2.52 3.62
N THR A 33 -7.15 -3.85 3.67
CA THR A 33 -7.53 -4.75 2.57
C THR A 33 -8.97 -4.55 2.11
N THR A 34 -9.91 -4.38 3.06
CA THR A 34 -11.31 -4.09 2.72
C THR A 34 -11.40 -2.78 1.94
N LEU A 35 -10.69 -1.74 2.40
CA LEU A 35 -10.69 -0.44 1.74
C LEU A 35 -10.03 -0.50 0.35
N ILE A 36 -8.95 -1.26 0.20
CA ILE A 36 -8.33 -1.53 -1.10
C ILE A 36 -9.34 -2.14 -2.08
N LYS A 37 -10.11 -3.14 -1.65
CA LYS A 37 -11.16 -3.74 -2.48
C LYS A 37 -12.21 -2.72 -2.91
N GLU A 38 -12.64 -1.84 -2.01
CA GLU A 38 -13.60 -0.76 -2.35
C GLU A 38 -12.99 0.28 -3.31
N ILE A 39 -11.73 0.68 -3.11
CA ILE A 39 -11.01 1.58 -4.01
C ILE A 39 -10.93 0.97 -5.41
N CYS A 40 -10.57 -0.32 -5.53
CA CYS A 40 -10.54 -1.02 -6.81
C CYS A 40 -11.89 -1.00 -7.52
N LYS A 41 -13.01 -1.16 -6.78
CA LYS A 41 -14.36 -1.04 -7.37
C LYS A 41 -14.61 0.37 -7.90
N VAL A 42 -14.28 1.41 -7.13
CA VAL A 42 -14.45 2.82 -7.54
C VAL A 42 -13.60 3.15 -8.78
N LEU A 43 -12.38 2.63 -8.86
CA LEU A 43 -11.52 2.85 -10.03
C LEU A 43 -12.04 2.14 -11.26
N LYS A 44 -12.58 0.92 -11.09
CA LYS A 44 -13.23 0.18 -12.17
C LYS A 44 -14.46 0.89 -12.73
N THR A 45 -15.31 1.49 -11.88
CA THR A 45 -16.48 2.27 -12.36
C THR A 45 -16.08 3.54 -13.11
N LYS A 46 -14.84 4.02 -12.92
CA LYS A 46 -14.26 5.16 -13.64
C LYS A 46 -13.41 4.75 -14.84
N SER A 47 -13.44 3.47 -15.24
CA SER A 47 -12.64 2.92 -16.35
C SER A 47 -11.13 3.15 -16.20
N VAL A 48 -10.64 3.19 -14.96
CA VAL A 48 -9.21 3.27 -14.66
C VAL A 48 -8.65 1.86 -14.60
N ASN A 49 -7.64 1.58 -15.44
CA ASN A 49 -6.94 0.30 -15.41
C ASN A 49 -6.06 0.21 -14.15
N VAL A 50 -6.29 -0.85 -13.38
CA VAL A 50 -5.58 -1.16 -12.14
C VAL A 50 -4.89 -2.51 -12.29
N GLN A 51 -3.68 -2.63 -11.77
CA GLN A 51 -2.97 -3.90 -11.66
C GLN A 51 -2.36 -4.07 -10.27
N GLY A 52 -1.87 -5.27 -9.97
CA GLY A 52 -1.27 -5.59 -8.68
C GLY A 52 -2.05 -6.67 -7.95
N PHE A 53 -1.96 -6.67 -6.62
CA PHE A 53 -2.53 -7.71 -5.78
C PHE A 53 -2.98 -7.17 -4.42
N TYR A 54 -3.81 -7.97 -3.76
CA TYR A 54 -4.14 -7.81 -2.35
C TYR A 54 -3.97 -9.11 -1.58
N THR A 55 -3.94 -9.02 -0.25
CA THR A 55 -3.86 -10.21 0.61
C THR A 55 -5.23 -10.57 1.17
N GLN A 56 -5.44 -11.85 1.45
CA GLN A 56 -6.67 -12.34 2.05
C GLN A 56 -6.35 -13.27 3.20
N GLU A 57 -7.01 -13.04 4.33
CA GLU A 57 -6.95 -13.94 5.47
C GLU A 57 -7.65 -15.26 5.13
N VAL A 58 -6.96 -16.39 5.35
CA VAL A 58 -7.51 -17.73 5.22
C VAL A 58 -7.91 -18.23 6.60
N ARG A 59 -9.18 -18.62 6.74
CA ARG A 59 -9.74 -19.13 7.98
C ARG A 59 -10.39 -20.49 7.75
N GLU A 60 -10.15 -21.41 8.68
CA GLU A 60 -10.83 -22.70 8.75
C GLU A 60 -11.43 -22.86 10.14
N ARG A 61 -12.70 -23.28 10.20
CA ARG A 61 -13.43 -23.48 11.48
C ARG A 61 -13.32 -22.26 12.42
N GLY A 62 -13.36 -21.05 11.86
CA GLY A 62 -13.26 -19.78 12.60
C GLY A 62 -11.85 -19.38 13.03
N GLN A 63 -10.83 -20.21 12.81
CA GLN A 63 -9.45 -19.90 13.15
C GLN A 63 -8.64 -19.49 11.92
N ARG A 64 -7.75 -18.49 12.08
CA ARG A 64 -6.82 -18.10 11.01
C ARG A 64 -5.74 -19.15 10.79
N THR A 65 -5.79 -19.82 9.64
CA THR A 65 -4.84 -20.85 9.20
C THR A 65 -3.80 -20.33 8.22
N GLY A 66 -3.98 -19.13 7.66
CA GLY A 66 -2.97 -18.54 6.78
C GLY A 66 -3.40 -17.25 6.13
N PHE A 67 -2.68 -16.92 5.06
CA PHE A 67 -2.90 -15.78 4.19
C PHE A 67 -2.66 -16.22 2.74
N SER A 68 -3.45 -15.68 1.82
CA SER A 68 -3.24 -15.80 0.38
C SER A 68 -2.96 -14.44 -0.23
N VAL A 69 -2.19 -14.43 -1.32
CA VAL A 69 -2.18 -13.31 -2.27
C VAL A 69 -3.23 -13.60 -3.33
N VAL A 70 -4.00 -12.56 -3.68
CA VAL A 70 -4.97 -12.58 -4.77
C VAL A 70 -4.66 -11.42 -5.70
N THR A 71 -4.39 -11.71 -6.96
CA THR A 71 -4.11 -10.71 -7.99
C THR A 71 -5.42 -10.07 -8.47
N LEU A 72 -5.35 -8.88 -9.05
CA LEU A 72 -6.55 -8.18 -9.54
C LEU A 72 -7.17 -8.83 -10.79
N ASP A 73 -6.41 -9.67 -11.50
CA ASP A 73 -6.89 -10.51 -12.61
C ASP A 73 -7.40 -11.90 -12.15
N GLY A 74 -7.34 -12.19 -10.85
CA GLY A 74 -8.05 -13.33 -10.24
C GLY A 74 -7.20 -14.57 -9.95
N GLU A 75 -5.89 -14.54 -10.19
CA GLU A 75 -4.99 -15.57 -9.71
C GLU A 75 -4.84 -15.51 -8.19
N GLN A 76 -4.62 -16.67 -7.57
CA GLN A 76 -4.47 -16.79 -6.12
C GLN A 76 -3.37 -17.78 -5.77
N GLY A 77 -2.54 -17.43 -4.78
CA GLY A 77 -1.51 -18.30 -4.24
C GLY A 77 -1.33 -18.11 -2.72
N PRO A 78 -0.89 -19.13 -1.97
CA PRO A 78 -0.58 -18.97 -0.56
C PRO A 78 0.57 -17.97 -0.33
N LEU A 79 0.35 -17.03 0.60
CA LEU A 79 1.41 -16.15 1.14
C LEU A 79 2.06 -16.80 2.36
N ALA A 80 1.26 -17.31 3.28
CA ALA A 80 1.76 -17.99 4.47
C ALA A 80 0.72 -18.95 5.04
N THR A 81 1.17 -20.07 5.60
CA THR A 81 0.31 -21.10 6.22
C THR A 81 0.85 -21.49 7.59
N VAL A 82 -0.02 -22.03 8.44
CA VAL A 82 0.45 -22.74 9.64
C VAL A 82 1.04 -24.08 9.18
N GLN A 83 2.30 -24.36 9.53
CA GLN A 83 2.85 -25.70 9.27
C GLN A 83 2.28 -26.71 10.26
N THR A 84 1.92 -27.88 9.77
CA THR A 84 1.84 -29.10 10.56
C THR A 84 3.23 -29.74 10.63
N SER A 85 3.55 -30.39 11.74
CA SER A 85 4.88 -30.93 12.07
C SER A 85 5.45 -31.94 11.05
N SER A 86 4.65 -32.41 10.10
CA SER A 86 5.03 -33.32 9.03
C SER A 86 5.75 -32.66 7.84
N ASP A 87 5.68 -31.33 7.69
CA ASP A 87 6.03 -30.66 6.44
C ASP A 87 7.26 -29.77 6.55
N ILE A 88 8.15 -30.03 7.52
CA ILE A 88 9.36 -29.22 7.76
C ILE A 88 10.32 -29.39 6.58
N PRO A 89 10.45 -28.39 5.69
CA PRO A 89 11.37 -28.49 4.56
C PRO A 89 12.80 -28.35 5.09
N SER A 90 13.74 -29.09 4.51
CA SER A 90 15.17 -28.93 4.73
C SER A 90 15.67 -27.64 4.06
N GLY A 91 15.44 -26.49 4.70
CA GLY A 91 15.82 -25.19 4.13
C GLY A 91 15.57 -24.01 5.06
N ARG A 92 15.94 -22.81 4.58
CA ARG A 92 15.73 -21.56 5.31
C ARG A 92 14.22 -21.31 5.47
N GLN A 93 13.76 -21.33 6.72
CA GLN A 93 12.37 -21.05 7.04
C GLN A 93 12.18 -19.54 7.23
N TYR A 94 11.22 -18.98 6.49
CA TYR A 94 10.77 -17.61 6.65
C TYR A 94 9.51 -17.62 7.51
N THR A 95 9.63 -17.20 8.77
CA THR A 95 8.52 -17.32 9.73
C THR A 95 8.12 -15.99 10.35
N VAL A 96 6.81 -15.85 10.63
CA VAL A 96 6.24 -14.74 11.40
C VAL A 96 5.24 -15.34 12.39
N GLY A 97 5.65 -15.44 13.66
CA GLY A 97 4.86 -16.15 14.67
C GLY A 97 4.70 -17.62 14.28
N LYS A 98 3.45 -18.11 14.23
CA LYS A 98 3.13 -19.49 13.81
C LYS A 98 3.05 -19.72 12.29
N TYR A 99 3.22 -18.66 11.49
CA TYR A 99 3.04 -18.71 10.04
C TYR A 99 4.38 -18.90 9.33
N ASN A 100 4.43 -19.85 8.41
CA ASN A 100 5.53 -20.07 7.49
C ASN A 100 5.19 -19.40 6.17
N VAL A 101 6.07 -18.53 5.70
CA VAL A 101 5.88 -17.77 4.45
C VAL A 101 6.22 -18.66 3.27
N CYS A 102 5.25 -18.84 2.38
CA CYS A 102 5.35 -19.61 1.14
C CYS A 102 6.04 -18.75 0.06
N LEU A 103 7.33 -18.44 0.25
CA LEU A 103 8.04 -17.43 -0.53
C LEU A 103 7.94 -17.65 -2.06
N GLN A 104 8.18 -18.88 -2.52
CA GLN A 104 8.10 -19.22 -3.94
C GLN A 104 6.69 -18.99 -4.50
N SER A 105 5.65 -19.36 -3.74
CA SER A 105 4.28 -19.15 -4.16
C SER A 105 3.93 -17.67 -4.21
N PHE A 106 4.36 -16.90 -3.20
CA PHE A 106 4.20 -15.45 -3.20
C PHE A 106 4.85 -14.82 -4.43
N GLU A 107 6.11 -15.18 -4.71
CA GLU A 107 6.84 -14.62 -5.85
C GLU A 107 6.18 -14.96 -7.19
N ASN A 108 5.77 -16.22 -7.38
CA ASN A 108 5.13 -16.67 -8.61
C ASN A 108 3.78 -15.96 -8.87
N THR A 109 3.01 -15.65 -7.82
CA THR A 109 1.70 -14.99 -7.95
C THR A 109 1.82 -13.47 -7.99
N ALA A 110 2.61 -12.86 -7.10
CA ALA A 110 2.62 -11.41 -6.92
C ALA A 110 3.51 -10.68 -7.94
N LEU A 111 4.73 -11.17 -8.21
CA LEU A 111 5.71 -10.43 -9.02
C LEU A 111 5.27 -10.18 -10.47
N PRO A 112 4.59 -11.11 -11.17
CA PRO A 112 4.09 -10.84 -12.52
C PRO A 112 3.19 -9.60 -12.59
N THR A 113 2.39 -9.34 -11.55
CA THR A 113 1.47 -8.19 -11.48
C THR A 113 2.17 -6.84 -11.29
N LEU A 114 3.43 -6.86 -10.86
CA LEU A 114 4.27 -5.68 -10.62
C LEU A 114 5.07 -5.28 -11.86
N GLN A 115 5.04 -6.08 -12.93
CA GLN A 115 5.69 -5.75 -14.19
C GLN A 115 4.82 -4.77 -14.97
N VAL A 116 5.28 -3.53 -15.10
CA VAL A 116 4.58 -2.49 -15.88
C VAL A 116 4.82 -2.76 -17.37
N LYS A 117 3.89 -3.48 -18.00
CA LYS A 117 3.99 -3.86 -19.42
C LYS A 117 3.37 -2.84 -20.37
N ASP A 118 2.43 -2.03 -19.88
CA ASP A 118 1.66 -1.10 -20.73
C ASP A 118 1.58 0.29 -20.09
N LYS A 119 1.65 1.33 -20.92
CA LYS A 119 1.51 2.74 -20.50
C LYS A 119 0.09 3.09 -20.08
N GLN A 120 -0.87 2.21 -20.34
CA GLN A 120 -2.28 2.36 -19.95
C GLN A 120 -2.51 2.09 -18.45
N ASN A 121 -1.70 1.24 -17.83
CA ASN A 121 -1.84 0.89 -16.41
C ASN A 121 -1.13 1.92 -15.55
N ARG A 122 -1.88 2.93 -15.11
CA ARG A 122 -1.35 4.01 -14.28
C ARG A 122 -1.52 3.77 -12.79
N VAL A 123 -2.28 2.76 -12.36
CA VAL A 123 -2.46 2.47 -10.92
C VAL A 123 -1.96 1.08 -10.58
N ILE A 124 -1.08 1.00 -9.58
CA ILE A 124 -0.58 -0.27 -9.02
C ILE A 124 -1.04 -0.40 -7.57
N ILE A 125 -1.69 -1.54 -7.26
CA ILE A 125 -2.15 -1.91 -5.94
C ILE A 125 -1.16 -2.89 -5.29
N ILE A 126 -0.71 -2.58 -4.07
CA ILE A 126 0.20 -3.43 -3.28
C ILE A 126 -0.31 -3.51 -1.85
N ASP A 127 -1.15 -4.49 -1.54
CA ASP A 127 -1.60 -4.78 -0.17
C ASP A 127 -0.95 -6.08 0.31
N GLU A 128 0.17 -6.11 1.04
CA GLU A 128 0.81 -5.13 1.94
C GLU A 128 2.34 -5.03 1.65
N ILE A 129 2.99 -3.92 1.99
CA ILE A 129 4.46 -3.84 2.10
C ILE A 129 4.83 -4.15 3.56
N GLY A 130 4.82 -5.44 3.90
CA GLY A 130 4.86 -5.92 5.27
C GLY A 130 5.96 -6.94 5.55
N LYS A 131 6.04 -7.39 6.80
CA LYS A 131 7.12 -8.28 7.26
C LYS A 131 7.20 -9.59 6.45
N MET A 132 6.07 -10.13 6.01
CA MET A 132 6.03 -11.42 5.30
C MET A 132 6.54 -11.26 3.86
N GLU A 133 6.09 -10.23 3.15
CA GLU A 133 6.44 -9.94 1.76
C GLU A 133 7.91 -9.52 1.64
N LEU A 134 8.44 -8.82 2.65
CA LEU A 134 9.82 -8.36 2.69
C LEU A 134 10.86 -9.48 2.88
N PHE A 135 10.45 -10.74 3.05
CA PHE A 135 11.38 -11.86 2.88
C PHE A 135 11.82 -12.04 1.42
N SER A 136 11.02 -11.60 0.44
CA SER A 136 11.37 -11.65 -0.97
C SER A 136 12.24 -10.47 -1.36
N GLN A 137 13.50 -10.74 -1.69
CA GLN A 137 14.40 -9.73 -2.27
C GLN A 137 13.94 -9.30 -3.67
N SER A 138 13.30 -10.20 -4.42
CA SER A 138 12.72 -9.88 -5.73
C SER A 138 11.55 -8.89 -5.59
N PHE A 139 10.67 -9.09 -4.61
CA PHE A 139 9.60 -8.14 -4.30
C PHE A 139 10.13 -6.77 -3.91
N ILE A 140 11.11 -6.71 -3.00
CA ILE A 140 11.76 -5.45 -2.60
C ILE A 140 12.27 -4.68 -3.82
N ARG A 141 12.95 -5.36 -4.75
CA ARG A 141 13.45 -4.74 -5.99
C ARG A 141 12.33 -4.19 -6.86
N HIS A 142 11.25 -4.95 -7.05
CA HIS A 142 10.10 -4.51 -7.85
C HIS A 142 9.38 -3.31 -7.23
N VAL A 143 9.16 -3.33 -5.91
CA VAL A 143 8.54 -2.20 -5.19
C VAL A 143 9.39 -0.93 -5.37
N LYS A 144 10.71 -1.01 -5.16
CA LYS A 144 11.61 0.14 -5.38
C LYS A 144 11.52 0.67 -6.82
N HIS A 145 11.58 -0.23 -7.80
CA HIS A 145 11.46 0.13 -9.20
C HIS A 145 10.13 0.84 -9.54
N ILE A 146 9.00 0.32 -9.05
CA ILE A 146 7.69 0.92 -9.24
C ILE A 146 7.62 2.33 -8.65
N LEU A 147 8.11 2.51 -7.43
CA LEU A 147 8.08 3.79 -6.73
C LEU A 147 8.90 4.87 -7.46
N ASP A 148 9.97 4.47 -8.14
CA ASP A 148 10.83 5.37 -8.91
C ASP A 148 10.36 5.57 -10.37
N THR A 149 9.46 4.72 -10.86
CA THR A 149 8.92 4.82 -12.22
C THR A 149 7.88 5.92 -12.31
N LYS A 150 8.14 6.96 -13.11
CA LYS A 150 7.25 8.11 -13.34
C LYS A 150 5.95 7.70 -14.06
N GLY A 151 4.89 8.51 -13.90
CA GLY A 151 3.59 8.28 -14.56
C GLY A 151 2.70 7.21 -13.91
N LEU A 152 3.21 6.54 -12.87
CA LEU A 152 2.46 5.59 -12.05
C LEU A 152 1.90 6.26 -10.78
N THR A 153 0.73 5.82 -10.38
CA THR A 153 0.11 6.04 -9.07
C THR A 153 0.19 4.71 -8.33
N VAL A 154 0.74 4.72 -7.13
CA VAL A 154 0.89 3.51 -6.30
C VAL A 154 -0.06 3.63 -5.12
N ILE A 155 -0.92 2.64 -4.93
CA ILE A 155 -1.73 2.52 -3.72
C ILE A 155 -1.21 1.30 -2.97
N ALA A 156 -0.59 1.53 -1.83
CA ALA A 156 -0.01 0.44 -1.04
C ALA A 156 -0.49 0.50 0.40
N THR A 157 -0.50 -0.66 1.05
CA THR A 157 -0.76 -0.71 2.49
C THR A 157 0.54 -0.99 3.24
N ILE A 158 0.70 -0.36 4.41
CA ILE A 158 1.86 -0.51 5.28
C ILE A 158 1.42 -0.86 6.69
N PRO A 159 2.19 -1.69 7.42
CA PRO A 159 1.87 -2.03 8.78
C PRO A 159 1.90 -0.78 9.68
N VAL A 160 1.10 -0.82 10.75
CA VAL A 160 1.21 0.17 11.83
C VAL A 160 2.59 0.00 12.46
N PRO A 161 3.39 1.08 12.63
CA PRO A 161 4.72 0.98 13.23
C PRO A 161 4.64 0.33 14.62
N LYS A 162 5.22 -0.88 14.74
CA LYS A 162 5.30 -1.63 15.99
C LYS A 162 6.58 -2.46 16.00
N GLY A 163 7.34 -2.39 17.09
CA GLY A 163 8.59 -3.13 17.24
C GLY A 163 9.72 -2.59 16.37
N ARG A 164 10.56 -3.49 15.84
CA ARG A 164 11.70 -3.11 14.99
C ARG A 164 11.19 -2.50 13.67
N PRO A 165 11.67 -1.31 13.26
CA PRO A 165 11.26 -0.70 12.00
C PRO A 165 11.67 -1.58 10.82
N LEU A 166 10.77 -1.66 9.84
CA LEU A 166 11.06 -2.31 8.56
C LEU A 166 11.63 -1.25 7.63
N GLN A 167 12.90 -1.37 7.27
CA GLN A 167 13.62 -0.33 6.54
C GLN A 167 12.87 0.15 5.28
N LEU A 168 12.36 -0.78 4.45
CA LEU A 168 11.61 -0.39 3.26
C LEU A 168 10.33 0.37 3.61
N VAL A 169 9.61 0.00 4.67
CA VAL A 169 8.38 0.70 5.08
C VAL A 169 8.68 2.14 5.45
N GLU A 170 9.77 2.39 6.18
CA GLU A 170 10.20 3.75 6.53
C GLU A 170 10.68 4.53 5.29
N GLU A 171 11.42 3.89 4.40
CA GLU A 171 11.84 4.48 3.11
C GLU A 171 10.62 4.93 2.28
N VAL A 172 9.59 4.07 2.13
CA VAL A 172 8.39 4.40 1.37
C VAL A 172 7.56 5.50 2.06
N ARG A 173 7.43 5.43 3.39
CA ARG A 173 6.71 6.43 4.20
C ARG A 173 7.35 7.81 4.14
N ALA A 174 8.68 7.89 4.09
CA ALA A 174 9.43 9.14 4.09
C ALA A 174 9.52 9.81 2.71
N ARG A 175 8.96 9.20 1.65
CA ARG A 175 9.04 9.78 0.30
C ARG A 175 8.31 11.13 0.22
N PRO A 176 8.88 12.11 -0.50
CA PRO A 176 8.27 13.43 -0.66
C PRO A 176 7.00 13.42 -1.53
N ASP A 177 6.76 12.35 -2.28
CA ASP A 177 5.54 12.12 -3.07
C ASP A 177 4.60 11.09 -2.43
N ALA A 178 4.79 10.77 -1.15
CA ALA A 178 3.92 9.89 -0.38
C ALA A 178 2.88 10.66 0.44
N GLN A 179 1.65 10.17 0.45
CA GLN A 179 0.57 10.59 1.33
C GLN A 179 0.09 9.39 2.15
N VAL A 180 0.12 9.52 3.47
CA VAL A 180 -0.29 8.45 4.39
C VAL A 180 -1.69 8.71 4.93
N PHE A 181 -2.59 7.76 4.72
CA PHE A 181 -3.93 7.71 5.29
C PHE A 181 -3.97 6.71 6.43
N THR A 182 -4.31 7.18 7.63
CA THR A 182 -4.49 6.31 8.79
C THR A 182 -5.97 5.97 8.95
N ILE A 183 -6.32 4.71 8.72
CA ILE A 183 -7.68 4.19 8.82
C ILE A 183 -7.94 3.77 10.26
N THR A 184 -8.99 4.34 10.83
CA THR A 184 -9.51 4.03 12.17
C THR A 184 -10.93 3.49 12.04
N LYS A 185 -11.53 3.05 13.16
CA LYS A 185 -12.92 2.55 13.12
C LYS A 185 -13.91 3.70 12.84
N GLU A 186 -13.55 4.91 13.26
CA GLU A 186 -14.38 6.11 13.24
C GLU A 186 -14.38 6.77 11.86
N ASN A 187 -13.28 6.68 11.10
CA ASN A 187 -13.15 7.37 9.82
C ASN A 187 -13.32 6.48 8.58
N ARG A 188 -13.43 5.15 8.76
CA ARG A 188 -13.41 4.18 7.64
C ARG A 188 -14.47 4.44 6.56
N ASP A 189 -15.62 5.00 6.93
CA ASP A 189 -16.75 5.22 6.02
C ASP A 189 -16.55 6.48 5.17
N ASN A 190 -15.81 7.48 5.68
CA ASN A 190 -15.57 8.75 5.00
C ASN A 190 -14.23 8.78 4.26
N ILE A 191 -13.21 8.10 4.79
CA ILE A 191 -11.84 8.14 4.27
C ILE A 191 -11.72 7.58 2.84
N LEU A 192 -12.66 6.75 2.42
CA LEU A 192 -12.73 6.24 1.04
C LEU A 192 -12.83 7.38 0.02
N ALA A 193 -13.62 8.42 0.31
CA ALA A 193 -13.80 9.56 -0.58
C ALA A 193 -12.51 10.38 -0.71
N ASP A 194 -11.81 10.59 0.41
CA ASP A 194 -10.54 11.33 0.45
C ASP A 194 -9.44 10.60 -0.32
N ILE A 195 -9.32 9.29 -0.10
CA ILE A 195 -8.36 8.45 -0.82
C ILE A 195 -8.68 8.43 -2.31
N SER A 196 -9.95 8.21 -2.67
CA SER A 196 -10.38 8.23 -4.07
C SER A 196 -10.06 9.56 -4.75
N THR A 197 -10.23 10.68 -4.04
CA THR A 197 -9.88 12.01 -4.55
C THR A 197 -8.38 12.14 -4.78
N SER A 198 -7.56 11.72 -3.81
CA SER A 198 -6.09 11.73 -3.96
C SER A 198 -5.62 10.88 -5.15
N VAL A 199 -6.18 9.68 -5.33
CA VAL A 199 -5.88 8.82 -6.50
C VAL A 199 -6.22 9.53 -7.80
N MET A 200 -7.41 10.14 -7.89
CA MET A 200 -7.83 10.83 -9.12
C MET A 200 -6.99 12.07 -9.42
N LEU A 201 -6.54 12.82 -8.41
CA LEU A 201 -5.60 13.92 -8.59
C LEU A 201 -4.27 13.41 -9.11
N SER A 202 -3.73 12.34 -8.52
CA SER A 202 -2.48 11.72 -8.94
C SER A 202 -2.51 11.29 -10.42
N LEU A 203 -3.63 10.73 -10.86
CA LEU A 203 -3.81 10.30 -12.24
C LEU A 203 -3.84 11.45 -13.25
N LYS A 204 -4.39 12.62 -12.86
CA LYS A 204 -4.42 13.81 -13.71
C LYS A 204 -3.01 14.38 -13.92
N ASP A 205 -2.21 14.44 -12.86
CA ASP A 205 -0.83 14.94 -12.93
C ASP A 205 0.13 14.00 -13.67
N ASN A 206 -0.26 12.73 -13.84
CA ASN A 206 0.46 11.73 -14.61
C ASN A 206 0.05 11.70 -16.10
N THR A 207 -0.86 12.57 -16.55
CA THR A 207 -1.31 12.69 -17.95
C THR A 207 -0.55 13.80 -18.66
#